data_AF-A0A250KRA4-F1
#
_entry.id   AF-A0A250KRA4-F1
#
_cell.length_a   1.000
_cell.length_b   1.000
_cell.length_c   1.000
_cell.angle_alpha   90.00
_cell.angle_beta   90.00
_cell.angle_gamma   90.00
#
_symmetry.space_group_name_H-M   'P 1'
#
loop_
_entity.id
_entity.type
_entity.pdbx_description
1 polymer ?
#
loop_
_entity_poly.entity_id
_entity_poly.type
_entity_poly.pdbx_seq_one_letter_code
_entity_poly.pdbx_strand_id
1 'polypeptide(L)'
;MTEKEVSEALFNLRKEIEQLSSADSETRVRLETLLADLERQLEASEDEHQLHLIEDLKEAISQFEVEHPRITGILNELMVALSNLGI
;
A
#
# COMPACT_ATOMS: atom_id res chain seq x y z
N MET A 1 8.71 9.44 10.44
CA MET A 1 9.12 8.21 9.77
C MET A 1 10.15 8.55 8.70
N THR A 2 11.04 7.63 8.34
CA THR A 2 12.09 7.79 7.31
C THR A 2 11.73 7.01 6.04
N GLU A 3 12.27 7.37 4.88
CA GLU A 3 12.12 6.60 3.62
C GLU A 3 12.37 5.09 3.80
N LYS A 4 13.26 4.74 4.73
CA LYS A 4 13.55 3.34 5.07
C LYS A 4 12.33 2.59 5.61
N GLU A 5 11.50 3.23 6.43
CA GLU A 5 10.29 2.60 6.99
C GLU A 5 9.23 2.39 5.92
N VAL A 6 9.10 3.33 4.98
CA VAL A 6 8.22 3.14 3.81
C VAL A 6 8.69 1.95 2.98
N SER A 7 9.99 1.90 2.69
CA SER A 7 10.59 0.83 1.88
C SER A 7 10.42 -0.54 2.56
N GLU A 8 10.54 -0.61 3.89
CA GLU A 8 10.29 -1.82 4.67
C GLU A 8 8.81 -2.23 4.64
N ALA A 9 7.88 -1.28 4.76
CA ALA A 9 6.45 -1.55 4.64
C ALA A 9 6.06 -2.04 3.24
N LEU A 10 6.61 -1.46 2.18
CA LEU A 10 6.40 -1.94 0.80
C LEU A 10 6.94 -3.36 0.60
N PHE A 11 8.12 -3.65 1.15
CA PHE A 11 8.69 -4.99 1.10
C PHE A 11 7.80 -6.03 1.81
N ASN A 12 7.26 -5.67 2.98
CA ASN A 12 6.33 -6.52 3.71
C ASN A 12 5.01 -6.71 2.94
N LEU A 13 4.48 -5.64 2.31
CA LEU A 13 3.28 -5.71 1.50
C LEU A 13 3.47 -6.69 0.33
N ARG A 14 4.60 -6.59 -0.40
CA ARG A 14 4.93 -7.52 -1.49
C ARG A 14 4.95 -8.97 -1.01
N LYS A 15 5.57 -9.24 0.14
CA LYS A 15 5.60 -10.60 0.71
C LYS A 15 4.21 -11.14 1.02
N GLU A 16 3.35 -10.33 1.62
CA GLU A 16 1.98 -10.75 1.92
C GLU A 16 1.18 -11.03 0.64
N ILE A 17 1.36 -10.22 -0.40
CA ILE A 17 0.77 -10.46 -1.73
C ILE A 17 1.27 -11.78 -2.34
N GLU A 18 2.57 -12.10 -2.22
CA GLU A 18 3.12 -13.38 -2.68
C GLU A 18 2.53 -14.57 -1.91
N GLN A 19 2.18 -14.38 -0.63
CA GLN A 19 1.59 -15.41 0.21
C GLN A 19 0.07 -15.59 0.02
N LEU A 20 -0.60 -14.69 -0.71
CA LEU A 20 -2.03 -14.83 -1.03
C LEU A 20 -2.30 -16.11 -1.83
N SER A 21 -3.42 -16.75 -1.52
CA SER A 21 -3.87 -17.98 -2.19
C SER A 21 -4.17 -17.71 -3.67
N SER A 22 -4.16 -18.75 -4.52
CA SER A 22 -4.63 -18.61 -5.91
C SER A 22 -6.12 -18.21 -6.00
N ALA A 23 -6.90 -18.45 -4.94
CA ALA A 23 -8.28 -18.00 -4.83
C ALA A 23 -8.42 -16.48 -4.72
N ASP A 24 -7.37 -15.79 -4.26
CA ASP A 24 -7.32 -14.34 -4.06
C ASP A 24 -6.71 -13.63 -5.26
N SER A 25 -6.84 -14.19 -6.48
CA SER A 25 -6.15 -13.69 -7.67
C SER A 25 -6.54 -12.25 -8.02
N GLU A 26 -7.80 -11.86 -7.81
CA GLU A 26 -8.27 -10.49 -8.04
C GLU A 26 -7.67 -9.52 -7.00
N THR A 27 -7.71 -9.93 -5.72
CA THR A 27 -7.10 -9.21 -4.61
C THR A 27 -5.60 -9.00 -4.81
N ARG A 28 -4.88 -10.05 -5.24
CA ARG A 28 -3.46 -9.98 -5.59
C ARG A 28 -3.21 -8.90 -6.64
N VAL A 29 -3.94 -8.92 -7.76
CA VAL A 29 -3.75 -7.93 -8.84
C VAL A 29 -4.02 -6.50 -8.36
N ARG A 30 -5.07 -6.31 -7.53
CA ARG A 30 -5.39 -4.99 -6.98
C ARG A 30 -4.27 -4.48 -6.08
N LEU A 31 -3.75 -5.33 -5.20
CA LEU A 31 -2.64 -4.99 -4.30
C LEU A 31 -1.31 -4.79 -5.04
N GLU A 32 -1.04 -5.55 -6.09
CA GLU A 32 0.14 -5.35 -6.95
C GLU A 32 0.09 -4.00 -7.68
N THR A 33 -1.10 -3.60 -8.14
CA THR A 33 -1.32 -2.29 -8.77
C THR A 33 -1.06 -1.17 -7.75
N LEU A 34 -1.66 -1.28 -6.56
CA LEU A 34 -1.48 -0.33 -5.46
C LEU A 34 -0.01 -0.20 -5.05
N LEU A 35 0.71 -1.33 -4.97
CA LEU A 35 2.14 -1.37 -4.68
C LEU A 35 2.96 -0.64 -5.75
N ALA A 36 2.66 -0.86 -7.03
CA ALA A 36 3.35 -0.21 -8.13
C ALA A 36 3.07 1.30 -8.22
N ASP A 37 1.87 1.74 -7.82
CA ASP A 37 1.52 3.16 -7.76
C ASP A 37 2.21 3.84 -6.56
N LEU A 38 2.30 3.15 -5.40
CA LEU A 38 3.09 3.59 -4.26
C LEU A 38 4.58 3.75 -4.59
N GLU A 39 5.18 2.74 -5.23
CA GLU A 39 6.59 2.79 -5.67
C GLU A 39 6.81 4.00 -6.61
N ARG A 40 5.89 4.22 -7.57
CA ARG A 40 5.96 5.38 -8.48
C ARG A 40 5.82 6.71 -7.76
N GLN A 41 4.91 6.85 -6.79
CA GLN A 41 4.73 8.09 -6.04
C GLN A 41 5.95 8.42 -5.16
N LEU A 42 6.67 7.41 -4.68
CA LEU A 42 7.92 7.65 -3.93
C LEU A 42 9.05 8.15 -4.83
N GLU A 43 9.07 7.72 -6.09
CA GLU A 43 10.03 8.19 -7.09
C GLU A 43 9.62 9.53 -7.72
N ALA A 44 8.31 9.79 -7.86
CA ALA A 44 7.75 10.98 -8.48
C ALA A 44 7.39 12.04 -7.44
N SER A 45 8.05 13.20 -7.49
CA SER A 45 7.75 14.36 -6.63
C SER A 45 6.49 15.14 -7.06
N GLU A 46 5.46 14.47 -7.58
CA GLU A 46 4.26 15.12 -8.14
C GLU A 46 3.06 15.01 -7.20
N ASP A 47 2.60 16.15 -6.69
CA ASP A 47 1.51 16.27 -5.70
C ASP A 47 0.12 15.86 -6.24
N GLU A 48 -0.13 15.91 -7.56
CA GLU A 48 -1.48 15.65 -8.11
C GLU A 48 -1.92 14.19 -8.00
N HIS A 49 -0.99 13.23 -8.05
CA HIS A 49 -1.31 11.79 -7.92
C HIS A 49 -1.45 11.33 -6.47
N GLN A 50 -1.07 12.18 -5.52
CA GLN A 50 -1.03 11.88 -4.09
C GLN A 50 -2.43 11.66 -3.49
N LEU A 51 -3.38 12.54 -3.80
CA LEU A 51 -4.72 12.49 -3.23
C LEU A 51 -5.46 11.21 -3.64
N HIS A 52 -5.32 10.82 -4.90
CA HIS A 52 -5.86 9.56 -5.42
C HIS A 52 -5.25 8.36 -4.70
N LEU A 53 -3.93 8.33 -4.53
CA LEU A 53 -3.24 7.22 -3.87
C LEU A 53 -3.70 7.03 -2.42
N ILE A 54 -3.89 8.12 -1.67
CA ILE A 54 -4.38 8.06 -0.29
C ILE A 54 -5.83 7.55 -0.25
N GLU A 55 -6.66 7.92 -1.21
CA GLU A 55 -8.04 7.44 -1.31
C GLU A 55 -8.10 5.95 -1.66
N ASP A 56 -7.29 5.51 -2.63
CA ASP A 56 -7.14 4.10 -3.01
C ASP A 56 -6.63 3.25 -1.84
N LEU A 57 -5.69 3.77 -1.04
CA LEU A 57 -5.19 3.09 0.15
C LEU A 57 -6.28 2.92 1.21
N LYS A 58 -7.10 3.95 1.43
CA LYS A 58 -8.22 3.89 2.39
C LYS A 58 -9.27 2.88 1.94
N GLU A 59 -9.60 2.87 0.65
CA GLU A 59 -10.55 1.90 0.11
C GLU A 59 -10.04 0.46 0.27
N ALA A 60 -8.75 0.24 -0.04
CA ALA A 60 -8.10 -1.06 0.16
C ALA A 60 -8.12 -1.48 1.63
N ILE A 61 -7.80 -0.57 2.57
CA ILE A 61 -7.88 -0.85 4.02
C ILE A 61 -9.30 -1.29 4.41
N SER A 62 -10.34 -0.55 4.00
CA SER A 62 -11.72 -0.91 4.32
C SER A 62 -12.15 -2.23 3.69
N GLN A 63 -11.67 -2.56 2.50
CA GLN A 63 -12.00 -3.82 1.84
C GLN A 63 -11.32 -5.02 2.53
N PHE A 64 -10.09 -4.84 2.99
CA PHE A 64 -9.25 -5.93 3.48
C PHE A 64 -9.24 -6.08 5.01
N GLU A 65 -9.86 -5.17 5.77
CA GLU A 65 -9.81 -5.18 7.24
C GLU A 65 -10.35 -6.47 7.87
N VAL A 66 -11.33 -7.11 7.23
CA VAL A 66 -11.98 -8.33 7.72
C VAL A 66 -11.23 -9.58 7.25
N GLU A 67 -10.91 -9.66 5.96
CA GLU A 67 -10.37 -10.88 5.34
C GLU A 67 -8.84 -10.97 5.42
N HIS A 68 -8.16 -9.82 5.39
CA HIS A 68 -6.70 -9.74 5.40
C HIS A 68 -6.19 -8.69 6.41
N PRO A 69 -6.34 -8.94 7.73
CA PRO A 69 -5.96 -7.99 8.78
C PRO A 69 -4.47 -7.63 8.76
N ARG A 70 -3.62 -8.55 8.29
CA ARG A 70 -2.16 -8.33 8.19
C ARG A 70 -1.82 -7.35 7.07
N ILE A 71 -2.44 -7.50 5.90
CA ILE A 71 -2.31 -6.57 4.76
C ILE A 71 -2.79 -5.19 5.19
N THR A 72 -3.93 -5.13 5.87
CA THR A 72 -4.50 -3.89 6.40
C THR A 72 -3.56 -3.17 7.38
N GLY A 73 -2.83 -3.92 8.22
CA GLY A 73 -1.80 -3.35 9.09
C GLY A 73 -0.70 -2.63 8.30
N ILE A 74 -0.19 -3.29 7.26
CA ILE A 74 0.88 -2.73 6.42
C ILE A 74 0.40 -1.50 5.64
N LEU A 75 -0.83 -1.54 5.11
CA LEU A 75 -1.43 -0.40 4.41
C LEU A 75 -1.61 0.81 5.34
N ASN A 76 -2.00 0.60 6.61
CA ASN A 76 -2.06 1.67 7.61
C ASN A 76 -0.68 2.26 7.91
N GLU A 77 0.34 1.41 8.05
CA GLU A 77 1.72 1.87 8.24
C GLU A 77 2.18 2.73 7.06
N LEU A 78 1.89 2.32 5.83
CA LEU A 78 2.15 3.09 4.61
C LEU A 78 1.41 4.43 4.61
N MET A 79 0.12 4.46 4.95
CA MET A 79 -0.68 5.69 5.03
C MET A 79 -0.06 6.72 5.99
N VAL A 80 0.34 6.26 7.17
CA VAL A 80 0.97 7.09 8.20
C VAL A 80 2.35 7.56 7.72
N ALA A 81 3.10 6.69 7.05
CA ALA A 81 4.43 7.01 6.55
C ALA A 81 4.40 8.07 5.44
N LEU A 82 3.48 7.93 4.47
CA LEU A 82 3.26 8.92 3.40
C LEU A 82 2.83 10.26 3.99
N SER A 83 1.83 10.26 4.87
CA SER A 83 1.36 11.47 5.56
C SER A 83 2.49 12.20 6.32
N ASN A 84 3.40 11.43 6.95
CA ASN A 84 4.55 11.98 7.66
C ASN A 84 5.64 12.55 6.75
N LEU A 85 5.74 12.06 5.51
CA LEU A 85 6.66 12.58 4.51
C LEU A 85 6.13 13.88 3.87
N GLY A 86 4.89 14.29 4.17
CA GLY A 86 4.24 15.43 3.53
C GLY A 86 3.79 15.14 2.10
N ILE A 87 3.77 13.86 1.74
CA ILE A 87 3.18 13.24 0.55
C ILE A 87 2.01 12.37 0.99
#